data_AF-A0A3D4B0A9-F1
#
_entry.id   AF-A0A3D4B0A9-F1
#
_cell.length_a   1.000
_cell.length_b   1.000
_cell.length_c   1.000
_cell.angle_alpha   90.00
_cell.angle_beta   90.00
_cell.angle_gamma   90.00
#
_symmetry.space_group_name_H-M   'P 1'
#
loop_
_entity.id
_entity.type
_entity.pdbx_description
1 polymer ?
#
loop_
_entity_poly.entity_id
_entity_poly.type
_entity_poly.pdbx_seq_one_letter_code
_entity_poly.pdbx_strand_id
1 'polypeptide(L)' 'GNPIEGLTANDMPPIFGDHLDAPVTWRTNSNLSHLAGTPIRLRFTLKDADLFSLRFGNQ' A
#
# COMPACT_ATOMS: atom_id res chain seq x y z
N GLY A 1 0.79 6.97 13.85
CA GLY A 1 1.13 8.03 12.89
C GLY A 1 -0.14 8.57 12.29
N ASN A 2 -0.08 9.79 11.77
CA ASN A 2 -1.19 10.42 11.08
C ASN A 2 -1.28 9.86 9.66
N PRO A 3 -2.45 9.41 9.20
CA PRO A 3 -2.64 8.99 7.81
C PRO A 3 -2.35 10.14 6.84
N ILE A 4 -1.81 9.81 5.67
CA ILE A 4 -1.69 10.76 4.55
C ILE A 4 -3.01 10.71 3.79
N GLU A 5 -3.66 11.86 3.64
CA GLU A 5 -4.95 11.98 2.96
C GLU A 5 -4.85 11.46 1.52
N GLY A 6 -5.84 10.69 1.07
CA GLY A 6 -5.85 10.07 -0.25
C GLY A 6 -4.96 8.83 -0.41
N LEU A 7 -4.16 8.48 0.61
CA LEU A 7 -3.33 7.27 0.65
C LEU A 7 -3.77 6.31 1.78
N THR A 8 -5.04 6.37 2.18
CA THR A 8 -5.57 5.50 3.23
C THR A 8 -6.11 4.18 2.65
N ALA A 9 -6.35 3.18 3.52
CA ALA A 9 -6.98 1.92 3.11
C ALA A 9 -8.41 2.12 2.56
N ASN A 10 -9.10 3.19 2.97
CA ASN A 10 -10.43 3.51 2.45
C ASN A 10 -10.39 4.17 1.06
N ASP A 11 -9.22 4.69 0.66
CA ASP A 11 -9.00 5.37 -0.62
C ASP A 11 -8.48 4.44 -1.72
N MET A 12 -8.33 3.14 -1.44
CA MET A 12 -7.89 2.13 -2.41
C MET A 12 -8.93 1.01 -2.61
N PRO A 13 -8.96 0.36 -3.78
CA PRO A 13 -9.67 -0.91 -3.92
C PRO A 13 -8.99 -2.00 -3.06
N PRO A 14 -9.75 -2.90 -2.42
CA PRO A 14 -9.19 -4.07 -1.75
C PRO A 14 -8.37 -4.93 -2.72
N ILE A 15 -7.26 -5.46 -2.24
CA ILE A 15 -6.49 -6.49 -2.95
C ILE A 15 -6.95 -7.86 -2.42
N PHE A 16 -7.29 -8.76 -3.32
CA PHE A 16 -7.79 -10.10 -3.02
C PHE A 16 -7.32 -11.09 -4.09
N GLY A 17 -7.31 -12.38 -3.77
CA GLY A 17 -6.84 -13.43 -4.68
C GLY A 17 -5.35 -13.72 -4.54
N ASP A 18 -4.83 -14.51 -5.49
CA ASP A 18 -3.41 -14.88 -5.58
C ASP A 18 -2.76 -14.14 -6.74
N HIS A 19 -1.73 -13.34 -6.42
CA HIS A 19 -1.07 -12.46 -7.37
C HIS A 19 0.43 -12.39 -7.05
N LEU A 20 1.28 -12.66 -8.05
CA LEU A 20 2.73 -12.43 -7.96
C LEU A 20 3.04 -10.92 -7.92
N ASP A 21 2.30 -10.13 -8.70
CA ASP A 21 2.37 -8.68 -8.75
C ASP A 21 0.98 -8.08 -8.48
N ALA A 22 0.83 -7.39 -7.35
CA ALA A 22 -0.39 -6.70 -6.96
C ALA A 22 -0.09 -5.23 -6.64
N PRO A 23 0.05 -4.34 -7.64
CA PRO A 23 0.33 -2.94 -7.41
C PRO A 23 -0.83 -2.28 -6.65
N VAL A 24 -0.51 -1.60 -5.55
CA VAL A 24 -1.48 -0.79 -4.81
C VAL A 24 -1.79 0.46 -5.62
N THR A 25 -3.08 0.76 -5.77
CA THR A 25 -3.56 1.99 -6.39
C THR A 25 -4.51 2.72 -5.45
N TRP A 26 -4.52 4.04 -5.51
CA TRP A 26 -5.49 4.87 -4.77
C TRP A 26 -6.34 5.69 -5.73
N ARG A 27 -7.56 6.04 -5.29
CA ARG A 27 -8.57 6.74 -6.11
C ARG A 27 -8.13 8.13 -6.56
N THR A 28 -7.34 8.83 -5.76
CA THR A 28 -7.05 10.26 -5.98
C THR A 28 -5.81 10.48 -6.85
N ASN A 29 -4.74 9.70 -6.68
CA ASN A 29 -3.57 9.59 -7.56
C ASN A 29 -2.60 8.55 -6.98
N SER A 30 -2.02 7.67 -7.81
CA SER A 30 -1.00 6.70 -7.36
C SER A 30 0.45 7.22 -7.46
N ASN A 31 0.63 8.50 -7.78
CA ASN A 31 1.95 9.13 -7.80
C ASN A 31 2.45 9.44 -6.38
N LEU A 32 3.49 8.71 -5.97
CA LEU A 32 4.14 8.86 -4.66
C LEU A 32 5.43 9.71 -4.69
N SER A 33 5.76 10.38 -5.80
CA SER A 33 7.01 11.13 -5.95
C SER A 33 7.20 12.21 -4.88
N HIS A 34 6.11 12.78 -4.39
CA HIS A 34 6.09 13.78 -3.32
C HIS A 34 6.54 13.25 -1.95
N LEU A 35 6.61 11.92 -1.78
CA LEU A 35 7.10 11.26 -0.56
C LEU A 35 8.57 10.86 -0.63
N ALA A 36 9.25 11.09 -1.76
CA ALA A 36 10.64 10.72 -1.95
C ALA A 36 11.54 11.36 -0.87
N GLY A 37 12.44 10.56 -0.28
CA GLY A 37 13.33 11.00 0.79
C GLY A 37 12.67 11.21 2.16
N THR A 38 11.34 11.07 2.25
CA THR A 38 10.62 11.19 3.52
C THR A 38 10.43 9.82 4.16
N PRO A 39 10.87 9.59 5.41
CA PRO A 39 10.56 8.37 6.13
C PRO A 39 9.05 8.21 6.31
N ILE A 40 8.52 7.11 5.83
CA ILE A 40 7.10 6.76 5.95
C ILE A 40 6.92 5.52 6.83
N ARG A 41 5.70 5.37 7.38
CA ARG A 41 5.27 4.14 8.04
C ARG A 41 4.10 3.55 7.27
N LEU A 42 4.28 2.34 6.76
CA LEU A 42 3.21 1.58 6.12
C LEU A 42 2.33 0.90 7.17
N ARG A 43 1.02 0.84 6.90
CA ARG A 43 0.03 0.11 7.70
C ARG A 43 -0.69 -0.85 6.77
N PHE A 44 -0.66 -2.14 7.12
CA PHE A 44 -1.37 -3.19 6.40
C PHE A 44 -2.62 -3.59 7.19
N THR A 45 -3.72 -3.82 6.47
CA THR A 45 -4.95 -4.38 7.02
C THR A 45 -5.23 -5.67 6.27
N LEU A 46 -5.16 -6.80 6.98
CA LEU A 46 -5.42 -8.12 6.43
C LEU A 46 -6.78 -8.60 6.91
N LYS A 47 -7.53 -9.23 6.01
CA LYS A 47 -8.81 -9.84 6.30
C LYS A 47 -8.86 -11.18 5.56
N ASP A 48 -9.22 -12.24 6.29
CA ASP A 48 -9.33 -13.59 5.74
C ASP A 48 -8.05 -14.04 4.99
N ALA A 49 -6.88 -13.65 5.51
CA ALA A 49 -5.59 -13.85 4.87
C ALA A 49 -4.47 -14.15 5.87
N ASP A 50 -3.54 -15.02 5.47
CA ASP A 50 -2.28 -15.30 6.16
C ASP A 50 -1.12 -14.58 5.46
N LEU A 51 -0.25 -13.91 6.23
CA LEU A 51 0.92 -13.21 5.71
C LEU A 51 2.18 -14.03 5.96
N PHE A 52 2.87 -14.42 4.89
CA PHE A 52 4.19 -15.05 5.01
C PHE A 52 5.32 -14.02 5.12
N SER A 53 5.44 -13.12 4.14
CA SER A 53 6.50 -12.12 4.09
C SER A 53 6.09 -10.86 3.33
N LEU A 54 6.80 -9.76 3.60
CA LEU A 54 6.70 -8.50 2.85
C LEU A 54 8.10 -8.15 2.35
N ARG A 55 8.20 -7.71 1.09
CA ARG A 55 9.46 -7.24 0.49
C ARG A 55 9.26 -5.80 -0.02
N PHE A 56 10.25 -4.94 0.21
CA PHE A 56 10.31 -3.58 -0.31
C PHE A 56 11.60 -3.38 -1.08
N GLY A 57 11.59 -2.53 -2.11
CA GLY A 57 12.76 -2.22 -2.94
C GLY A 57 12.79 -2.99 -4.26
N ASN A 58 13.75 -2.63 -5.12
CA ASN A 58 13.89 -3.25 -6.43
C ASN A 58 14.39 -4.69 -6.32
N GLN A 59 13.88 -5.54 -7.21
CA GLN A 59 14.49 -6.82 -7.54
C GLN A 59 15.96 -6.63 -7.89
#